data_AF-V8NGP7-F1
#
_entry.id   AF-V8NGP7-F1
#
_cell.length_a   1.000
_cell.length_b   1.000
_cell.length_c   1.000
_cell.angle_alpha   90.00
_cell.angle_beta   90.00
_cell.angle_gamma   90.00
#
_symmetry.space_group_name_H-M   'P 1'
#
loop_
_entity.id
_entity.type
_entity.pdbx_description
1 polymer ?
#
loop_
_entity_poly.entity_id
_entity_poly.type
_entity_poly.pdbx_seq_one_letter_code
_entity_poly.pdbx_strand_id
1 'polypeptide(L)'
;MLWSAEPQEICDEDNLASVVWKETPAGDAAAVRCPRNATGLILRRCLLDEDGIAYWTLPTYVKCVSIDYRNIQMMTREHLSKAQRGLIGEGVSEVLQNLVEISQDGTSYSGDLLSTFDVLRNMTEIFRRAYYNPTMNDVQNFVQVISNILTEDNRDKWEEAQLVNGSSPEPTVRYGGAEQKTDFIDVIGFRMKDFQDSYQVTDNLGEYIGPIQVSCPPPIDF
;
A
#
# COMPACT_ATOMS: atom_id res chain seq x y z
N MET A 1 22.50 23.23 28.41
CA MET A 1 22.13 24.26 27.43
C MET A 1 20.91 23.73 26.71
N LEU A 2 19.80 24.47 26.74
CA LEU A 2 18.65 24.18 25.90
C LEU A 2 19.04 24.64 24.50
N TRP A 3 19.25 23.72 23.56
CA TRP A 3 19.48 24.06 22.17
C TRP A 3 18.12 24.46 21.58
N SER A 4 17.89 25.75 21.37
CA SER A 4 16.78 26.24 20.55
C SER A 4 17.26 26.29 19.11
N ALA A 5 16.49 25.72 18.18
CA ALA A 5 16.76 25.82 16.75
C ALA A 5 16.94 27.30 16.34
N GLU A 6 17.86 27.56 15.42
CA GLU A 6 18.05 28.91 14.89
C GLU A 6 16.83 29.32 14.03
N PRO A 7 16.51 30.61 13.90
CA PRO A 7 15.33 31.04 13.13
C PRO A 7 15.30 30.51 11.70
N GLN A 8 16.46 30.41 11.02
CA GLN A 8 16.52 29.85 9.67
C GLN A 8 16.33 28.33 9.61
N GLU A 9 16.38 27.64 10.76
CA GLU A 9 16.16 26.19 10.89
C GLU A 9 14.70 25.85 11.23
N ILE A 10 13.77 26.80 11.14
CA ILE A 10 12.36 26.61 11.44
C ILE A 10 11.54 26.91 10.18
N CYS A 11 10.65 26.00 9.81
CA CYS A 11 9.68 26.26 8.77
C CYS A 11 8.56 27.15 9.33
N ASP A 12 8.32 28.29 8.69
CA ASP A 12 7.29 29.25 9.06
C ASP A 12 5.87 28.67 8.95
N GLU A 13 4.89 29.35 9.55
CA GLU A 13 3.48 29.00 9.36
C GLU A 13 3.07 29.10 7.88
N ASP A 14 2.48 28.03 7.34
CA ASP A 14 2.07 27.95 5.94
C ASP A 14 0.62 27.49 5.79
N ASN A 15 -0.06 27.98 4.75
CA ASN A 15 -1.46 27.67 4.43
C ASN A 15 -1.53 26.89 3.12
N LEU A 16 -1.35 25.57 3.20
CA LEU A 16 -1.40 24.67 2.06
C LEU A 16 -2.56 23.67 2.18
N ALA A 17 -3.27 23.44 1.08
CA ALA A 17 -4.40 22.51 0.99
C ALA A 17 -5.52 22.79 2.02
N SER A 18 -5.81 24.07 2.26
CA SER A 18 -6.82 24.53 3.24
C SER A 18 -6.53 24.10 4.68
N VAL A 19 -5.26 23.84 5.00
CA VAL A 19 -4.76 23.49 6.32
C VAL A 19 -3.70 24.50 6.75
N VAL A 20 -3.77 24.92 8.01
CA VAL A 20 -2.74 25.73 8.65
C VAL A 20 -1.65 24.80 9.21
N TRP A 21 -0.45 24.90 8.67
CA TRP A 21 0.74 24.19 9.13
C TRP A 21 1.52 25.12 10.07
N LYS A 22 1.52 24.79 11.36
CA LYS A 22 2.20 25.61 12.37
C LYS A 22 3.72 25.57 12.20
N GLU A 23 4.38 26.63 12.67
CA GLU A 23 5.84 26.68 12.77
C GLU A 23 6.41 25.38 13.34
N THR A 24 7.39 24.81 12.63
CA THR A 24 7.94 23.50 12.96
C THR A 24 9.45 23.51 12.73
N PRO A 25 10.28 23.13 13.72
CA PRO A 25 11.72 23.03 13.56
C PRO A 25 12.12 21.98 12.51
N ALA A 26 13.24 22.21 11.82
CA ALA A 26 13.78 21.25 10.88
C ALA A 26 14.13 19.93 11.58
N GLY A 27 13.83 18.82 10.91
CA GLY A 27 13.90 17.46 11.45
C GLY A 27 12.57 16.96 12.05
N ASP A 28 11.68 17.87 12.46
CA ASP A 28 10.36 17.53 12.97
C ASP A 28 9.28 17.48 11.86
N ALA A 29 8.09 17.04 12.25
CA ALA A 29 6.92 16.98 11.37
C ALA A 29 5.68 17.58 12.03
N ALA A 30 5.00 18.46 11.30
CA ALA A 30 3.66 18.89 11.64
C ALA A 30 2.65 17.80 11.25
N ALA A 31 1.61 17.66 12.06
CA ALA A 31 0.57 16.67 11.87
C ALA A 31 -0.82 17.30 11.97
N VAL A 32 -1.69 16.97 11.02
CA VAL A 32 -3.10 17.34 11.05
C VAL A 32 -3.96 16.11 10.83
N ARG A 33 -5.23 16.15 11.25
CA ARG A 33 -6.13 15.00 11.08
C ARG A 33 -6.50 14.82 9.62
N CYS A 34 -6.62 13.56 9.19
CA CYS A 34 -7.21 13.25 7.88
C CYS A 34 -8.67 13.75 7.79
N PRO A 35 -9.20 13.92 6.56
CA PRO A 35 -10.60 14.27 6.35
C PRO A 35 -11.58 13.26 6.99
N ARG A 36 -12.85 13.65 7.16
CA ARG A 36 -13.84 12.89 7.96
C ARG A 36 -14.13 11.48 7.44
N ASN A 37 -13.90 11.21 6.16
CA ASN A 37 -14.08 9.90 5.52
C ASN A 37 -12.87 8.97 5.71
N ALA A 38 -11.82 9.43 6.40
CA ALA A 38 -10.61 8.68 6.67
C ALA A 38 -10.18 8.80 8.14
N THR A 39 -9.26 7.94 8.54
CA THR A 39 -8.65 7.93 9.86
C THR A 39 -7.15 8.11 9.74
N GLY A 40 -6.54 8.68 10.79
CA GLY A 40 -5.11 8.90 10.88
C GLY A 40 -4.72 10.37 10.77
N LEU A 41 -3.51 10.63 10.26
CA LEU A 41 -2.91 11.97 10.21
C LEU A 41 -2.28 12.24 8.85
N ILE A 42 -2.40 13.48 8.37
CA ILE A 42 -1.58 14.03 7.28
C ILE A 42 -0.32 14.59 7.93
N LEU A 43 0.85 14.23 7.41
CA LEU A 43 2.14 14.68 7.95
C LEU A 43 2.87 15.55 6.95
N ARG A 44 3.50 16.63 7.42
CA ARG A 44 4.39 17.46 6.61
C ARG A 44 5.68 17.66 7.38
N ARG A 45 6.83 17.46 6.72
CA ARG A 45 8.14 17.55 7.38
C ARG A 45 8.78 18.91 7.09
N CYS A 46 9.47 19.43 8.08
CA CYS A 46 10.38 20.53 7.89
C CYS A 46 11.80 19.96 7.74
N LEU A 47 12.50 20.30 6.67
CA LEU A 47 13.87 19.83 6.38
C LEU A 47 14.78 21.04 6.14
N LEU A 48 16.09 20.84 6.27
CA LEU A 48 17.08 21.83 5.85
C LEU A 48 17.55 21.51 4.43
N ASP A 49 17.74 22.55 3.62
CA ASP A 49 18.47 22.44 2.36
C ASP A 49 19.99 22.42 2.57
N GLU A 50 20.76 22.40 1.48
CA GLU A 50 22.23 22.36 1.52
C GLU A 50 22.86 23.60 2.16
N ASP A 51 22.15 24.73 2.16
CA ASP A 51 22.56 26.00 2.75
C ASP A 51 22.14 26.11 4.23
N GLY A 52 21.45 25.09 4.77
CA GLY A 52 20.96 25.08 6.15
C GLY A 52 19.69 25.90 6.35
N ILE A 53 18.91 26.14 5.29
CA ILE A 53 17.64 26.88 5.35
C ILE A 53 16.48 25.88 5.41
N ALA A 54 15.59 26.10 6.36
CA ALA A 54 14.40 25.28 6.54
C ALA A 54 13.38 25.47 5.41
N TYR A 55 12.87 24.35 4.90
CA TYR A 55 11.78 24.33 3.93
C TYR A 55 10.79 23.21 4.21
N TRP A 56 9.53 23.48 3.88
CA TRP A 56 8.45 22.50 3.99
C TRP A 56 8.49 21.49 2.86
N THR A 57 8.37 20.19 3.19
CA THR A 57 8.06 19.17 2.18
C THR A 57 6.60 19.27 1.73
N LEU A 58 6.23 18.52 0.68
CA LEU A 58 4.81 18.27 0.40
C LEU A 58 4.17 17.48 1.56
N PRO A 59 2.88 17.72 1.85
CA PRO A 59 2.12 16.91 2.82
C PRO A 59 2.02 15.46 2.35
N THR A 60 2.02 14.55 3.32
CA THR A 60 1.93 13.11 3.09
C THR A 60 0.65 12.51 3.69
N TYR A 61 -0.02 11.65 2.93
CA TYR A 61 -1.29 11.00 3.20
C TYR A 61 -1.13 9.49 3.44
N VAL A 62 0.10 9.00 3.58
CA VAL A 62 0.40 7.58 3.81
C VAL A 62 -0.20 7.04 5.11
N LYS A 63 -0.51 7.93 6.06
CA LYS A 63 -1.19 7.61 7.32
C LYS A 63 -2.69 7.90 7.28
N CYS A 64 -3.23 8.34 6.15
CA CYS A 64 -4.67 8.46 5.94
C CYS A 64 -5.22 7.19 5.32
N VAL A 65 -6.11 6.52 6.04
CA VAL A 65 -6.79 5.31 5.58
C VAL A 65 -8.29 5.56 5.62
N SER A 66 -8.92 5.48 4.45
CA SER A 66 -10.36 5.56 4.25
C SER A 66 -11.07 4.50 5.12
N ILE A 67 -12.25 4.85 5.63
CA ILE A 67 -12.95 4.05 6.63
C ILE A 67 -13.19 2.61 6.15
N ASP A 68 -13.54 2.43 4.88
CA ASP A 68 -13.83 1.11 4.31
C ASP A 68 -12.59 0.20 4.26
N TYR A 69 -11.45 0.73 3.80
CA TYR A 69 -10.17 0.01 3.84
C TYR A 69 -9.74 -0.34 5.26
N ARG A 70 -9.96 0.57 6.22
CA ARG A 70 -9.70 0.29 7.64
C ARG A 70 -10.58 -0.83 8.18
N ASN A 71 -11.86 -0.86 7.81
CA ASN A 71 -12.79 -1.92 8.23
C ASN A 71 -12.33 -3.28 7.71
N ILE A 72 -11.96 -3.37 6.43
CA ILE A 72 -11.43 -4.59 5.84
C ILE A 72 -10.12 -5.02 6.51
N GLN A 73 -9.23 -4.07 6.83
CA GLN A 73 -8.00 -4.36 7.57
C GLN A 73 -8.30 -4.98 8.95
N MET A 74 -9.30 -4.47 9.68
CA MET A 74 -9.70 -5.03 10.97
C MET A 74 -10.29 -6.44 10.82
N MET A 75 -11.21 -6.64 9.87
CA MET A 75 -11.78 -7.97 9.58
C MET A 75 -10.70 -8.99 9.25
N THR A 76 -9.76 -8.63 8.37
CA THR A 76 -8.64 -9.50 7.98
C THR A 76 -7.78 -9.91 9.18
N ARG A 77 -7.47 -8.98 10.09
CA ARG A 77 -6.71 -9.26 11.31
C ARG A 77 -7.44 -10.23 12.24
N GLU A 78 -8.76 -10.12 12.33
CA GLU A 78 -9.57 -11.06 13.10
C GLU A 78 -9.48 -12.49 12.52
N HIS A 79 -9.64 -12.63 11.20
CA HIS A 79 -9.50 -13.92 10.54
C HIS A 79 -8.08 -14.49 10.63
N LEU A 80 -7.04 -13.65 10.51
CA LEU A 80 -5.66 -14.07 10.69
C LEU A 80 -5.42 -14.62 12.10
N SER A 81 -5.92 -13.94 13.14
CA SER A 81 -5.84 -14.40 14.53
C SER A 81 -6.54 -15.75 14.73
N LYS A 82 -7.72 -15.95 14.14
CA LYS A 82 -8.43 -17.24 14.14
C LYS A 82 -7.62 -18.34 13.43
N ALA A 83 -7.08 -18.04 12.25
CA ALA A 83 -6.27 -18.98 11.47
C ALA A 83 -4.97 -19.37 12.19
N GLN A 84 -4.32 -18.43 12.88
CA GLN A 84 -3.14 -18.70 13.72
C GLN A 84 -3.45 -19.63 14.90
N ARG A 85 -4.70 -19.67 15.36
CA ARG A 85 -5.19 -20.59 16.39
C ARG A 85 -5.69 -21.92 15.83
N GLY A 86 -5.58 -22.14 14.52
CA GLY A 86 -6.05 -23.36 13.85
C GLY A 86 -7.57 -23.44 13.72
N LEU A 87 -8.29 -22.32 13.86
CA LEU A 87 -9.73 -22.27 13.64
C LEU A 87 -10.02 -22.08 12.14
N ILE A 88 -11.04 -22.78 11.64
CA ILE A 88 -11.49 -22.66 10.25
C ILE A 88 -12.09 -21.27 10.07
N GLY A 89 -11.57 -20.52 9.11
CA GLY A 89 -12.01 -19.16 8.80
C GLY A 89 -13.24 -19.17 7.89
N GLU A 90 -14.42 -19.33 8.47
CA GLU A 90 -15.64 -18.86 7.80
C GLU A 90 -15.55 -17.33 7.64
N GLY A 91 -15.94 -16.78 6.49
CA GLY A 91 -15.89 -15.33 6.19
C GLY A 91 -14.60 -14.81 5.54
N VAL A 92 -13.55 -15.64 5.37
CA VAL A 92 -12.30 -15.21 4.70
C VAL A 92 -12.54 -14.81 3.24
N SER A 93 -13.43 -15.51 2.52
CA SER A 93 -13.83 -15.15 1.15
C SER A 93 -14.55 -13.80 1.07
N GLU A 94 -15.32 -13.43 2.11
CA GLU A 94 -16.04 -12.15 2.17
C GLU A 94 -15.06 -10.98 2.26
N VAL A 95 -13.93 -11.15 2.96
CA VAL A 95 -12.87 -10.15 3.01
C VAL A 95 -12.37 -9.79 1.61
N LEU A 96 -12.12 -10.79 0.76
CA LEU A 96 -11.65 -10.56 -0.60
C LEU A 96 -12.73 -9.97 -1.50
N GLN A 97 -13.97 -10.42 -1.36
CA GLN A 97 -15.10 -9.88 -2.10
C GLN A 97 -15.28 -8.38 -1.80
N ASN A 98 -15.35 -8.01 -0.53
CA ASN A 98 -15.47 -6.62 -0.11
C ASN A 98 -14.26 -5.79 -0.57
N LEU A 99 -13.05 -6.38 -0.58
CA LEU A 99 -11.85 -5.69 -1.02
C LEU A 99 -11.84 -5.43 -2.53
N VAL A 100 -12.37 -6.35 -3.33
CA VAL A 100 -12.60 -6.11 -4.76
C VAL A 100 -13.55 -4.93 -4.95
N GLU A 101 -14.69 -4.94 -4.25
CA GLU A 101 -15.71 -3.88 -4.38
C GLU A 101 -15.13 -2.50 -4.07
N ILE A 102 -14.46 -2.33 -2.93
CA ILE A 102 -13.94 -1.00 -2.56
C ILE A 102 -12.72 -0.56 -3.37
N SER A 103 -11.98 -1.51 -3.97
CA SER A 103 -10.82 -1.19 -4.81
C SER A 103 -11.17 -0.88 -6.25
N GLN A 104 -12.35 -1.32 -6.72
CA GLN A 104 -12.87 -0.95 -8.04
C GLN A 104 -13.21 0.54 -8.13
N ASP A 105 -13.70 1.13 -7.03
CA ASP A 105 -14.00 2.57 -6.95
C ASP A 105 -12.74 3.44 -6.87
N GLY A 106 -11.56 2.83 -6.83
CA GLY A 106 -10.26 3.49 -6.72
C GLY A 106 -9.83 3.77 -5.27
N THR A 107 -8.64 4.36 -5.13
CA THR A 107 -8.10 4.74 -3.80
C THR A 107 -8.10 6.26 -3.64
N SER A 108 -8.40 6.73 -2.43
CA SER A 108 -8.39 8.16 -2.12
C SER A 108 -7.04 8.63 -1.61
N TYR A 109 -6.32 7.78 -0.87
CA TYR A 109 -5.05 8.10 -0.23
C TYR A 109 -4.00 7.03 -0.47
N SER A 110 -2.71 7.38 -0.41
CA SER A 110 -1.61 6.42 -0.39
C SER A 110 -1.69 5.44 0.77
N GLY A 111 -2.28 5.83 1.91
CA GLY A 111 -2.54 4.91 3.01
C GLY A 111 -3.58 3.82 2.69
N ASP A 112 -4.50 4.04 1.73
CA ASP A 112 -5.44 3.01 1.27
C ASP A 112 -4.70 1.89 0.52
N LEU A 113 -3.72 2.26 -0.31
CA LEU A 113 -2.85 1.31 -1.01
C LEU A 113 -2.01 0.49 -0.03
N LEU A 114 -1.39 1.15 0.96
CA LEU A 114 -0.63 0.47 2.02
C LEU A 114 -1.52 -0.43 2.90
N SER A 115 -2.76 -0.03 3.17
CA SER A 115 -3.73 -0.84 3.91
C SER A 115 -4.14 -2.07 3.10
N THR A 116 -4.42 -1.90 1.81
CA THR A 116 -4.74 -3.00 0.88
C THR A 116 -3.61 -4.00 0.80
N PHE A 117 -2.38 -3.50 0.71
CA PHE A 117 -1.17 -4.32 0.75
C PHE A 117 -1.06 -5.15 2.03
N ASP A 118 -1.27 -4.54 3.21
CA ASP A 118 -1.28 -5.27 4.49
C ASP A 118 -2.36 -6.36 4.51
N VAL A 119 -3.55 -6.07 3.96
CA VAL A 119 -4.63 -7.06 3.82
C VAL A 119 -4.20 -8.23 2.94
N LEU A 120 -3.69 -7.98 1.73
CA LEU A 120 -3.25 -9.04 0.80
C LEU A 120 -2.14 -9.92 1.41
N ARG A 121 -1.19 -9.31 2.13
CA ARG A 121 -0.14 -10.05 2.87
C ARG A 121 -0.77 -10.97 3.93
N ASN A 122 -1.68 -10.44 4.74
CA ASN A 122 -2.34 -11.21 5.79
C ASN A 122 -3.22 -12.33 5.20
N MET A 123 -3.87 -12.08 4.06
CA MET A 123 -4.62 -13.09 3.32
C MET A 123 -3.72 -14.22 2.81
N THR A 124 -2.55 -13.89 2.26
CA THR A 124 -1.54 -14.89 1.86
C THR A 124 -1.13 -15.77 3.05
N GLU A 125 -0.94 -15.17 4.23
CA GLU A 125 -0.60 -15.90 5.45
C GLU A 125 -1.74 -16.78 5.98
N ILE A 126 -2.99 -16.43 5.73
CA ILE A 126 -4.17 -17.27 6.00
C ILE A 126 -4.18 -18.46 5.03
N PHE A 127 -4.01 -18.21 3.73
CA PHE A 127 -4.05 -19.23 2.68
C PHE A 127 -2.97 -20.31 2.85
N ARG A 128 -1.79 -19.94 3.39
CA ARG A 128 -0.70 -20.90 3.66
C ARG A 128 -1.00 -21.85 4.82
N ARG A 129 -2.05 -21.62 5.60
CA ARG A 129 -2.38 -22.51 6.73
C ARG A 129 -3.03 -23.76 6.18
N ALA A 130 -2.55 -24.93 6.64
CA ALA A 130 -2.93 -26.26 6.14
C ALA A 130 -4.43 -26.61 6.19
N TYR A 131 -5.26 -25.75 6.79
CA TYR A 131 -6.70 -25.96 6.97
C TYR A 131 -7.55 -24.99 6.15
N TYR A 132 -6.94 -24.03 5.44
CA TYR A 132 -7.65 -23.14 4.53
C TYR A 132 -7.27 -23.50 3.09
N ASN A 133 -8.28 -23.87 2.30
CA ASN A 133 -8.10 -24.10 0.88
C ASN A 133 -8.84 -23.00 0.12
N PRO A 134 -8.14 -22.04 -0.50
CA PRO A 134 -8.81 -20.97 -1.23
C PRO A 134 -9.59 -21.53 -2.41
N THR A 135 -10.78 -20.97 -2.63
CA THR A 135 -11.59 -21.29 -3.80
C THR A 135 -11.03 -20.58 -5.03
N MET A 136 -11.47 -21.03 -6.21
CA MET A 136 -11.16 -20.35 -7.47
C MET A 136 -11.55 -18.86 -7.44
N ASN A 137 -12.71 -18.55 -6.86
CA ASN A 137 -13.22 -17.19 -6.72
C ASN A 137 -12.33 -16.35 -5.80
N ASP A 138 -11.81 -16.94 -4.71
CA ASP A 138 -10.87 -16.24 -3.81
C ASP A 138 -9.59 -15.85 -4.55
N VAL A 139 -9.05 -16.77 -5.35
CA VAL A 139 -7.84 -16.50 -6.15
C VAL A 139 -8.10 -15.40 -7.19
N GLN A 140 -9.25 -15.45 -7.88
CA GLN A 140 -9.62 -14.42 -8.85
C GLN A 140 -9.81 -13.05 -8.20
N ASN A 141 -10.53 -12.98 -7.07
CA ASN A 141 -10.72 -11.74 -6.33
C ASN A 141 -9.39 -11.16 -5.85
N PHE A 142 -8.49 -12.00 -5.34
CA PHE A 142 -7.17 -11.59 -4.90
C PHE A 142 -6.35 -10.97 -6.04
N VAL A 143 -6.32 -11.60 -7.22
CA VAL A 143 -5.65 -11.07 -8.43
C VAL A 143 -6.30 -9.77 -8.89
N GLN A 144 -7.62 -9.69 -8.86
CA GLN A 144 -8.36 -8.48 -9.24
C GLN A 144 -8.01 -7.30 -8.34
N VAL A 145 -7.91 -7.49 -7.03
CA VAL A 145 -7.49 -6.42 -6.10
C VAL A 145 -6.09 -5.93 -6.43
N ILE A 146 -5.14 -6.85 -6.72
CA ILE A 146 -3.79 -6.47 -7.15
C ILE A 146 -3.86 -5.63 -8.43
N SER A 147 -4.66 -6.06 -9.40
CA SER A 147 -4.86 -5.31 -10.64
C SER A 147 -5.41 -3.91 -10.40
N ASN A 148 -6.37 -3.75 -9.48
CA ASN A 148 -7.00 -2.47 -9.13
C ASN A 148 -6.01 -1.50 -8.48
N ILE A 149 -5.16 -1.98 -7.57
CA ILE A 149 -4.18 -1.09 -6.90
C ILE A 149 -2.99 -0.73 -7.80
N LEU A 150 -2.73 -1.51 -8.86
CA LEU A 150 -1.63 -1.27 -9.81
C LEU A 150 -2.02 -0.40 -11.01
N THR A 151 -3.23 0.18 -11.04
CA THR A 151 -3.63 1.11 -12.09
C THR A 151 -2.77 2.37 -12.11
N GLU A 152 -2.62 2.99 -13.29
CA GLU A 152 -1.83 4.23 -13.45
C GLU A 152 -2.40 5.39 -12.62
N ASP A 153 -3.71 5.41 -12.36
CA ASP A 153 -4.38 6.40 -11.50
C ASP A 153 -3.91 6.37 -10.04
N ASN A 154 -3.21 5.31 -9.62
CA ASN A 154 -2.62 5.16 -8.30
C ASN A 154 -1.12 5.45 -8.28
N ARG A 155 -0.51 5.84 -9.41
CA ARG A 155 0.94 5.99 -9.54
C ARG A 155 1.52 7.03 -8.58
N ASP A 156 0.93 8.21 -8.52
CA ASP A 156 1.34 9.31 -7.65
C ASP A 156 1.26 8.92 -6.16
N LYS A 157 0.20 8.22 -5.78
CA LYS A 157 0.00 7.71 -4.41
C LYS A 157 1.02 6.63 -4.04
N TRP A 158 1.42 5.81 -5.00
CA TRP A 158 2.49 4.84 -4.80
C TRP A 158 3.86 5.49 -4.67
N GLU A 159 4.16 6.48 -5.50
CA GLU A 159 5.42 7.25 -5.40
C GLU A 159 5.52 7.90 -4.02
N GLU A 160 4.42 8.48 -3.52
CA GLU A 160 4.32 8.99 -2.16
C GLU A 160 4.56 7.93 -1.08
N ALA A 161 3.91 6.76 -1.19
CA ALA A 161 4.04 5.67 -0.23
C ALA A 161 5.48 5.14 -0.11
N GLN A 162 6.23 5.17 -1.20
CA GLN A 162 7.62 4.70 -1.27
C GLN A 162 8.60 5.68 -0.61
N LEU A 163 8.33 6.97 -0.71
CA LEU A 163 9.15 8.02 -0.08
C LEU A 163 9.15 7.93 1.46
N VAL A 164 8.12 7.33 2.07
CA VAL A 164 8.03 7.22 3.54
C VAL A 164 8.64 5.91 4.08
N ASN A 165 8.67 4.84 3.29
CA ASN A 165 9.35 3.59 3.67
C ASN A 165 10.88 3.66 3.47
N GLY A 166 11.37 4.56 2.62
CA GLY A 166 12.77 4.87 2.43
C GLY A 166 13.25 5.98 3.37
N SER A 167 13.38 5.71 4.67
CA SER A 167 14.05 6.65 5.57
C SER A 167 15.56 6.68 5.31
N SER A 168 16.01 7.51 4.36
CA SER A 168 17.33 8.15 4.42
C SER A 168 17.35 9.44 3.59
N PRO A 169 17.86 10.56 4.12
CA PRO A 169 18.04 11.79 3.37
C PRO A 169 19.38 11.70 2.62
N GLU A 170 19.43 11.04 1.47
CA GLU A 170 20.56 11.20 0.55
C GLU A 170 20.06 11.48 -0.87
N PRO A 171 20.68 12.46 -1.58
CA PRO A 171 20.23 12.90 -2.89
C PRO A 171 20.91 12.06 -3.98
N THR A 172 20.77 10.74 -4.00
CA THR A 172 21.23 9.93 -5.14
C THR A 172 20.43 8.63 -5.22
N VAL A 173 20.12 8.20 -6.45
CA VAL A 173 19.33 7.03 -6.84
C VAL A 173 17.81 7.27 -6.93
N ARG A 174 17.42 8.06 -7.95
CA ARG A 174 16.13 7.92 -8.64
C ARG A 174 16.06 6.57 -9.38
N TYR A 175 15.93 5.46 -8.66
CA TYR A 175 15.53 4.15 -9.20
C TYR A 175 14.69 3.29 -8.21
N GLY A 176 14.33 3.81 -7.03
CA GLY A 176 13.80 3.00 -5.91
C GLY A 176 12.28 2.83 -5.80
N GLY A 177 11.51 3.07 -6.87
CA GLY A 177 10.05 2.90 -6.85
C GLY A 177 9.54 1.61 -7.51
N ALA A 178 10.28 1.09 -8.48
CA ALA A 178 9.94 -0.18 -9.11
C ALA A 178 10.24 -1.35 -8.16
N GLU A 179 11.37 -1.32 -7.45
CA GLU A 179 11.89 -2.45 -6.66
C GLU A 179 10.95 -2.92 -5.55
N GLN A 180 10.28 -2.03 -4.80
CA GLN A 180 9.36 -2.47 -3.74
C GLN A 180 8.00 -2.95 -4.26
N LYS A 181 7.50 -2.37 -5.37
CA LYS A 181 6.31 -2.89 -6.06
C LYS A 181 6.60 -4.27 -6.65
N THR A 182 7.77 -4.45 -7.26
CA THR A 182 8.19 -5.73 -7.86
C THR A 182 8.52 -6.77 -6.79
N ASP A 183 9.22 -6.42 -5.72
CA ASP A 183 9.50 -7.35 -4.61
C ASP A 183 8.22 -7.91 -3.98
N PHE A 184 7.17 -7.08 -3.91
CA PHE A 184 5.86 -7.51 -3.43
C PHE A 184 5.14 -8.43 -4.40
N ILE A 185 5.11 -8.06 -5.68
CA ILE A 185 4.51 -8.88 -6.73
C ILE A 185 5.28 -10.20 -6.86
N ASP A 186 6.58 -10.21 -6.62
CA ASP A 186 7.41 -11.40 -6.59
C ASP A 186 7.11 -12.26 -5.36
N VAL A 187 6.98 -11.67 -4.16
CA VAL A 187 6.62 -12.41 -2.96
C VAL A 187 5.21 -12.99 -3.07
N ILE A 188 4.23 -12.20 -3.49
CA ILE A 188 2.86 -12.66 -3.68
C ILE A 188 2.78 -13.65 -4.84
N GLY A 189 3.34 -13.30 -6.00
CA GLY A 189 3.37 -14.14 -7.19
C GLY A 189 4.06 -15.48 -6.94
N PHE A 190 5.18 -15.49 -6.22
CA PHE A 190 5.86 -16.71 -5.78
C PHE A 190 4.96 -17.60 -4.91
N ARG A 191 4.19 -17.00 -3.99
CA ARG A 191 3.25 -17.72 -3.12
C ARG A 191 1.98 -18.16 -3.85
N MET A 192 1.63 -17.48 -4.93
CA MET A 192 0.49 -17.78 -5.79
C MET A 192 0.80 -18.84 -6.87
N LYS A 193 2.07 -19.23 -7.06
CA LYS A 193 2.47 -20.27 -8.04
C LYS A 193 1.73 -21.61 -7.86
N ASP A 194 1.35 -21.95 -6.64
CA ASP A 194 0.58 -23.17 -6.36
C ASP A 194 -0.83 -23.15 -6.98
N PHE A 195 -1.31 -21.98 -7.42
CA PHE A 195 -2.61 -21.75 -8.05
C PHE A 195 -2.48 -21.30 -9.52
N GLN A 196 -1.30 -21.43 -10.14
CA GLN A 196 -0.98 -20.83 -11.44
C GLN A 196 -1.88 -21.31 -12.59
N ASP A 197 -2.39 -22.54 -12.54
CA ASP A 197 -3.33 -23.07 -13.55
C ASP A 197 -4.76 -22.54 -13.39
N SER A 198 -5.01 -21.72 -12.36
CA SER A 198 -6.36 -21.40 -11.89
C SER A 198 -6.79 -19.97 -12.24
N TYR A 199 -5.89 -19.04 -12.58
CA TYR A 199 -6.25 -17.64 -12.78
C TYR A 199 -5.75 -17.03 -14.09
N GLN A 200 -6.54 -16.10 -14.64
CA GLN A 200 -6.15 -15.29 -15.80
C GLN A 200 -5.35 -14.07 -15.33
N VAL A 201 -4.24 -13.80 -16.01
CA VAL A 201 -3.38 -12.63 -15.74
C VAL A 201 -4.07 -11.40 -16.31
N THR A 202 -4.26 -10.36 -15.51
CA THR A 202 -4.79 -9.07 -15.97
C THR A 202 -3.69 -8.24 -16.65
N ASP A 203 -4.07 -7.31 -17.52
CA ASP A 203 -3.13 -6.47 -18.28
C ASP A 203 -2.14 -5.74 -17.36
N ASN A 204 -2.63 -5.15 -16.26
CA ASN A 204 -1.79 -4.47 -15.28
C ASN A 204 -0.78 -5.42 -14.64
N LEU A 205 -1.17 -6.67 -14.33
CA LEU A 205 -0.28 -7.64 -13.69
C LEU A 205 0.73 -8.25 -14.68
N GLY A 206 0.36 -8.37 -15.96
CA GLY A 206 1.24 -8.84 -17.03
C GLY A 206 2.44 -7.93 -17.27
N GLU A 207 2.30 -6.63 -17.00
CA GLU A 207 3.40 -5.67 -17.09
C GLU A 207 4.46 -5.90 -15.99
N TYR A 208 4.05 -6.38 -14.81
CA TYR A 208 4.97 -6.58 -13.68
C TYR A 208 5.51 -8.01 -13.56
N ILE A 209 4.75 -9.04 -13.96
CA ILE A 209 5.19 -10.45 -13.83
C ILE A 209 6.02 -10.92 -15.04
N GLY A 210 6.16 -10.09 -16.09
CA GLY A 210 6.76 -10.50 -17.36
C GLY A 210 5.89 -11.56 -18.07
N PRO A 211 6.25 -11.97 -19.30
CA PRO A 211 5.46 -12.96 -20.04
C PRO A 211 5.50 -14.29 -19.29
N ILE A 212 4.44 -14.58 -18.52
CA ILE A 212 4.15 -15.92 -18.03
C ILE A 212 3.99 -16.77 -19.29
N GLN A 213 4.94 -17.66 -19.54
CA GLN A 213 4.79 -18.72 -20.54
C GLN A 213 3.64 -19.61 -20.08
N VAL A 214 2.42 -19.23 -20.44
CA VAL A 214 1.28 -20.15 -20.46
C VAL A 214 1.65 -21.15 -21.55
N SER A 215 2.31 -22.23 -21.16
CA SER A 215 2.52 -23.37 -22.06
C SER A 215 1.16 -24.01 -22.29
N CYS A 216 0.35 -23.41 -23.16
CA CYS A 216 -0.72 -24.13 -23.84
C CYS A 216 -0.05 -25.34 -24.51
N PRO A 217 -0.48 -26.58 -24.21
CA PRO A 217 -0.06 -27.71 -25.03
C PRO A 217 -0.47 -27.41 -26.48
N PRO A 218 0.40 -27.71 -27.46
CA PRO A 218 0.05 -27.49 -28.87
C PRO A 218 -1.26 -28.22 -29.19
N PRO A 219 -2.10 -27.68 -30.09
CA PRO A 219 -3.30 -28.37 -30.53
C PRO A 219 -2.93 -29.78 -30.97
N ILE A 220 -3.60 -30.78 -30.39
CA ILE A 220 -3.53 -32.15 -30.90
C ILE A 220 -4.32 -32.13 -32.21
N ASP A 221 -3.61 -32.03 -33.33
CA ASP A 221 -4.19 -32.27 -34.65
C ASP A 221 -4.65 -33.74 -34.70
N PHE A 222 -5.93 -33.96 -34.98
CA PHE A 222 -6.53 -35.26 -35.29
C PHE A 222 -6.34 -35.62 -36.76
#